data_AF-A0ABD3UCZ7-F1
#
_entry.id   AF-A0ABD3UCZ7-F1
#
_cell.length_a   1.000
_cell.length_b   1.000
_cell.length_c   1.000
_cell.angle_alpha   90.00
_cell.angle_beta   90.00
_cell.angle_gamma   90.00
#
_symmetry.space_group_name_H-M   'P 1'
#
loop_
_entity.id
_entity.type
_entity.pdbx_description
1 polymer ?
#
loop_
_entity_poly.entity_id
_entity_poly.type
_entity_poly.pdbx_seq_one_letter_code
_entity_poly.pdbx_strand_id
1 'polypeptide(L)'
;MISIKVEVYCVLIFSVLESLMSRVIIKQLGPSVISTKYGKMRGALVEFPNSANIPLRPVEAFNGLQYAALRNNYLRLMPPTSPVERWEGTRSAWTHRAACPQKVPRDKDLANTIPVETLAKLTRITQYTKTQLEDCLTFNLFVPTKGKLVLRKLVCMYVCLSVCLSVCLSVCMYVCMYVCMYVCMYVCMYVCMYVCMYVCMYVCMYVCLSVCLSVCLSVCLSVCMYVCMYVCMYVRTYVRTYVRTHACMYVCLHVCMYICMYLYICVYICIYVCIYIYACIYVSMYVYILSISICVLQLCWMSHTVLVAYILV
;
A
#
# COMPACT_ATOMS: atom_id res chain seq x y z
N MET A 1 -89.34 34.94 -16.97
CA MET A 1 -88.53 36.04 -16.36
C MET A 1 -87.53 35.57 -15.29
N ILE A 2 -87.67 34.38 -14.70
CA ILE A 2 -86.78 33.90 -13.63
C ILE A 2 -85.48 33.27 -14.20
N SER A 3 -85.54 32.49 -15.29
CA SER A 3 -84.33 31.87 -15.90
C SER A 3 -83.30 32.88 -16.42
N ILE A 4 -83.75 34.00 -17.02
CA ILE A 4 -82.85 35.02 -17.57
C ILE A 4 -82.12 35.78 -16.45
N LYS A 5 -82.77 35.97 -15.29
CA LYS A 5 -82.11 36.61 -14.13
C LYS A 5 -81.05 35.70 -13.51
N VAL A 6 -81.25 34.38 -13.51
CA VAL A 6 -80.28 33.42 -12.97
C VAL A 6 -79.05 33.31 -13.87
N GLU A 7 -79.21 33.27 -15.20
CA GLU A 7 -78.06 33.25 -16.13
C GLU A 7 -77.25 34.54 -16.09
N VAL A 8 -77.91 35.70 -15.99
CA VAL A 8 -77.21 37.00 -15.91
C VAL A 8 -76.48 37.15 -14.57
N TYR A 9 -77.06 36.69 -13.46
CA TYR A 9 -76.36 36.68 -12.17
C TYR A 9 -75.21 35.67 -12.14
N CYS A 10 -75.33 34.50 -12.76
CA CYS A 10 -74.24 33.54 -12.86
C CYS A 10 -73.06 34.06 -13.71
N VAL A 11 -73.33 34.75 -14.83
CA VAL A 11 -72.28 35.37 -15.66
C VAL A 11 -71.62 36.55 -14.96
N LEU A 12 -72.39 37.38 -14.25
CA LEU A 12 -71.86 38.47 -13.44
C LEU A 12 -70.99 37.94 -12.29
N ILE A 13 -71.43 36.90 -11.58
CA ILE A 13 -70.65 36.28 -10.49
C ILE A 13 -69.38 35.59 -11.03
N PHE A 14 -69.42 34.92 -12.20
CA PHE A 14 -68.22 34.35 -12.83
C PHE A 14 -67.22 35.42 -13.25
N SER A 15 -67.69 36.54 -13.82
CA SER A 15 -66.82 37.66 -14.23
C SER A 15 -66.22 38.41 -13.03
N VAL A 16 -66.98 38.53 -11.93
CA VAL A 16 -66.49 39.17 -10.69
C VAL A 16 -65.52 38.25 -9.94
N LEU A 17 -65.70 36.92 -9.97
CA LEU A 17 -64.74 35.98 -9.36
C LEU A 17 -63.40 35.89 -10.11
N GLU A 18 -63.37 36.00 -11.45
CA GLU A 18 -62.11 36.11 -12.21
C GLU A 18 -61.37 37.42 -11.94
N SER A 19 -62.11 38.49 -11.57
CA SER A 19 -61.53 39.82 -11.30
C SER A 19 -60.80 39.94 -9.96
N LEU A 20 -61.03 39.03 -9.00
CA LEU A 20 -60.43 39.12 -7.67
C LEU A 20 -59.04 38.48 -7.54
N MET A 21 -58.57 37.71 -8.54
CA MET A 21 -57.30 36.99 -8.43
C MET A 21 -56.53 36.93 -9.74
N SER A 22 -56.13 38.08 -10.30
CA SER A 22 -54.90 38.27 -11.11
C SER A 22 -54.76 39.70 -11.64
N ARG A 23 -53.53 40.21 -11.74
CA ARG A 23 -53.23 41.35 -12.62
C ARG A 23 -53.55 40.90 -14.06
N VAL A 24 -54.67 41.34 -14.62
CA VAL A 24 -55.18 40.90 -15.94
C VAL A 24 -54.16 41.22 -17.03
N ILE A 25 -53.59 40.23 -17.72
CA ILE A 25 -52.64 40.48 -18.82
C ILE A 25 -53.41 40.38 -20.14
N ILE A 26 -53.49 41.49 -20.90
CA ILE A 26 -54.10 41.48 -22.24
C ILE A 26 -53.04 41.06 -23.25
N LYS A 27 -53.35 40.02 -24.06
CA LYS A 27 -52.47 39.52 -25.12
C LYS A 27 -53.09 39.80 -26.49
N GLN A 28 -52.44 40.62 -27.30
CA GLN A 28 -52.81 40.87 -28.70
C GLN A 28 -51.68 40.40 -29.64
N LEU A 29 -51.91 40.34 -30.95
CA LEU A 29 -50.80 40.11 -31.90
C LEU A 29 -49.86 41.31 -31.89
N GLY A 30 -48.56 41.07 -31.72
CA GLY A 30 -47.54 42.12 -31.76
C GLY A 30 -47.52 42.84 -33.11
N PRO A 31 -47.27 44.15 -33.17
CA PRO A 31 -47.18 44.87 -34.44
C PRO A 31 -45.96 44.45 -35.27
N SER A 32 -44.88 44.03 -34.63
CA SER A 32 -43.61 43.74 -35.30
C SER A 32 -43.48 42.28 -35.78
N VAL A 33 -42.93 42.10 -36.98
CA VAL A 33 -42.49 40.79 -37.50
C VAL A 33 -40.97 40.78 -37.54
N ILE A 34 -40.35 39.83 -36.83
CA ILE A 34 -38.90 39.67 -36.76
C ILE A 34 -38.46 38.59 -37.74
N SER A 35 -37.46 38.88 -38.57
CA SER A 35 -36.83 37.89 -39.44
C SER A 35 -35.62 37.28 -38.75
N THR A 36 -35.61 35.96 -38.58
CA THR A 36 -34.46 35.21 -38.05
C THR A 36 -33.82 34.37 -39.16
N LYS A 37 -32.66 33.76 -38.88
CA LYS A 37 -32.01 32.80 -39.78
C LYS A 37 -32.90 31.59 -40.13
N TYR A 38 -33.88 31.26 -39.28
CA TYR A 38 -34.71 30.05 -39.40
C TYR A 38 -36.11 30.32 -39.95
N GLY A 39 -36.55 31.59 -39.98
CA GLY A 39 -37.86 31.99 -40.48
C GLY A 39 -38.34 33.32 -39.89
N LYS A 40 -39.48 33.82 -40.39
CA LYS A 40 -40.12 35.04 -39.88
C LYS A 40 -41.05 34.71 -38.71
N MET A 41 -41.12 35.58 -37.71
CA MET A 41 -41.90 35.33 -36.51
C MET A 41 -42.59 36.57 -35.98
N ARG A 42 -43.75 36.38 -35.34
CA ARG A 42 -44.59 37.42 -34.75
C ARG A 42 -44.88 37.11 -33.29
N GLY A 43 -44.59 38.06 -32.41
CA GLY A 43 -44.81 37.92 -30.97
C GLY A 43 -46.23 38.29 -30.55
N ALA A 44 -46.48 38.26 -29.25
CA ALA A 44 -47.69 38.78 -28.62
C ALA A 44 -47.39 40.12 -27.94
N LEU A 45 -48.23 41.12 -28.17
CA LEU A 45 -48.24 42.36 -27.39
C LEU A 45 -48.84 42.05 -26.02
N VAL A 46 -48.07 42.30 -24.97
CA VAL A 46 -48.44 42.09 -23.58
C VAL A 46 -48.63 43.44 -22.93
N GLU A 47 -49.88 43.73 -22.53
CA GLU A 47 -50.23 44.96 -21.81
C GLU A 47 -50.47 44.66 -20.33
N PHE A 48 -50.02 45.60 -19.49
CA PHE A 48 -50.13 45.49 -18.04
C PHE A 48 -51.13 46.57 -17.55
N PRO A 49 -52.30 46.19 -17.00
CA PRO A 49 -53.23 47.13 -16.42
C PRO A 49 -52.55 47.80 -15.23
N ASN A 50 -52.65 49.12 -15.20
CA ASN A 50 -51.91 49.99 -14.28
C ASN A 50 -52.02 49.48 -12.83
N SER A 51 -50.89 49.03 -12.27
CA SER A 51 -50.72 48.90 -10.84
C SER A 51 -50.49 50.32 -10.31
N ALA A 52 -51.35 50.80 -9.42
CA ALA A 52 -51.50 52.20 -8.99
C ALA A 52 -50.22 53.01 -8.64
N ASN A 53 -49.04 52.37 -8.53
CA ASN A 53 -47.78 53.01 -8.15
C ASN A 53 -46.74 53.13 -9.30
N ILE A 54 -46.82 52.33 -10.39
CA ILE A 54 -45.88 52.42 -11.53
C ILE A 54 -46.57 51.99 -12.84
N PRO A 55 -46.76 52.89 -13.83
CA PRO A 55 -47.29 52.51 -15.13
C PRO A 55 -46.25 51.70 -15.91
N LEU A 56 -46.49 50.39 -16.07
CA LEU A 56 -45.65 49.51 -16.86
C LEU A 56 -45.98 49.69 -18.34
N ARG A 57 -44.94 49.84 -19.17
CA ARG A 57 -45.10 49.95 -20.62
C ARG A 57 -45.42 48.59 -21.24
N PRO A 58 -46.16 48.54 -22.35
CA PRO A 58 -46.44 47.29 -23.04
C PRO A 58 -45.18 46.72 -23.69
N VAL A 59 -45.09 45.39 -23.68
CA VAL A 59 -43.92 44.62 -24.12
C VAL A 59 -44.36 43.63 -25.18
N GLU A 60 -43.61 43.51 -26.26
CA GLU A 60 -43.75 42.41 -27.20
C GLU A 60 -43.03 41.17 -26.64
N ALA A 61 -43.78 40.12 -26.36
CA ALA A 61 -43.28 38.84 -25.91
C ALA A 61 -43.22 37.84 -27.07
N PHE A 62 -42.05 37.23 -27.26
CA PHE A 62 -41.83 36.11 -28.17
C PHE A 62 -41.47 34.89 -27.33
N ASN A 63 -42.43 33.99 -27.14
CA ASN A 63 -42.28 32.85 -26.26
C ASN A 63 -41.91 31.59 -27.04
N GLY A 64 -41.10 30.71 -26.45
CA GLY A 64 -40.79 29.39 -26.97
C GLY A 64 -39.91 29.37 -28.23
N LEU A 65 -38.94 30.29 -28.31
CA LEU A 65 -37.99 30.36 -29.43
C LEU A 65 -36.89 29.31 -29.26
N GLN A 66 -36.74 28.41 -30.23
CA GLN A 66 -35.73 27.36 -30.17
C GLN A 66 -34.36 27.91 -30.59
N TYR A 67 -33.36 27.78 -29.72
CA TYR A 67 -31.97 28.19 -30.01
C TYR A 67 -31.04 27.02 -30.30
N ALA A 68 -31.45 25.81 -29.91
CA ALA A 68 -30.71 24.57 -30.12
C ALA A 68 -31.66 23.36 -30.17
N ALA A 69 -31.17 22.23 -30.65
CA ALA A 69 -31.90 20.96 -30.68
C ALA A 69 -31.02 19.78 -30.24
N LEU A 70 -31.66 18.82 -29.56
CA LEU A 70 -31.07 17.54 -29.11
C LEU A 70 -31.28 16.37 -30.09
N ARG A 71 -31.97 16.58 -31.23
CA ARG A 71 -32.33 15.53 -32.22
C ARG A 71 -32.81 14.23 -31.55
N ASN A 72 -33.93 14.28 -30.84
CA ASN A 72 -34.61 13.10 -30.27
C ASN A 72 -33.66 12.11 -29.54
N ASN A 73 -32.97 12.60 -28.49
CA ASN A 73 -32.15 11.83 -27.54
C ASN A 73 -30.82 11.25 -28.06
N TYR A 74 -30.52 11.32 -29.36
CA TYR A 74 -29.22 10.86 -29.89
C TYR A 74 -28.03 11.72 -29.44
N LEU A 75 -28.27 12.97 -29.03
CA LEU A 75 -27.26 13.91 -28.55
C LEU A 75 -27.30 14.10 -27.03
N ARG A 76 -27.83 13.13 -26.28
CA ARG A 76 -27.82 13.21 -24.83
C ARG A 76 -26.36 13.22 -24.34
N LEU A 77 -26.03 14.18 -23.47
CA LEU A 77 -24.67 14.43 -22.98
C LEU A 77 -23.66 14.91 -24.04
N MET A 78 -24.14 15.28 -25.23
CA MET A 78 -23.32 15.92 -26.26
C MET A 78 -23.63 17.42 -26.35
N PRO A 79 -22.72 18.23 -26.92
CA PRO A 79 -23.00 19.62 -27.20
C PRO A 79 -24.26 19.79 -28.07
N PRO A 80 -25.11 20.79 -27.77
CA PRO A 80 -26.32 21.02 -28.54
C PRO A 80 -26.02 21.42 -29.98
N THR A 81 -26.89 20.99 -30.91
CA THR A 81 -26.77 21.34 -32.33
C THR A 81 -27.71 22.47 -32.72
N SER A 82 -27.52 23.05 -33.92
CA SER A 82 -28.43 24.08 -34.44
C SER A 82 -29.88 23.58 -34.49
N PRO A 83 -30.87 24.47 -34.28
CA PRO A 83 -32.29 24.14 -34.39
C PRO A 83 -32.62 23.41 -35.68
N VAL A 84 -33.44 22.37 -35.58
CA VAL A 84 -33.93 21.59 -36.73
C VAL A 84 -35.06 22.34 -37.44
N GLU A 85 -35.89 23.07 -36.70
CA GLU A 85 -37.07 23.75 -37.24
C GLU A 85 -36.69 24.94 -38.14
N ARG A 86 -36.94 24.79 -39.44
CA ARG A 86 -37.11 25.91 -40.37
C ARG A 86 -38.57 25.94 -40.81
N TRP A 87 -39.12 27.13 -40.97
CA TRP A 87 -40.52 27.29 -41.37
C TRP A 87 -40.67 28.34 -42.46
N GLU A 88 -41.65 28.12 -43.32
CA GLU A 88 -42.05 29.07 -44.36
C GLU A 88 -43.17 29.98 -43.85
N GLY A 89 -43.13 31.26 -44.23
CA GLY A 89 -44.08 32.27 -43.76
C GLY A 89 -43.78 32.84 -42.37
N THR A 90 -44.79 33.44 -41.75
CA THR A 90 -44.69 34.11 -40.45
C THR A 90 -45.29 33.23 -39.36
N ARG A 91 -44.44 32.68 -38.49
CA ARG A 91 -44.86 31.88 -37.34
C ARG A 91 -45.20 32.77 -36.15
N SER A 92 -46.27 32.45 -35.45
CA SER A 92 -46.62 33.19 -34.24
C SER A 92 -46.05 32.53 -32.98
N ALA A 93 -45.42 33.34 -32.11
CA ALA A 93 -44.65 32.90 -30.94
C ALA A 93 -45.26 33.43 -29.63
N TRP A 94 -46.48 32.99 -29.29
CA TRP A 94 -47.19 33.42 -28.08
C TRP A 94 -47.21 32.39 -26.94
N THR A 95 -47.05 31.10 -27.24
CA THR A 95 -47.08 30.00 -26.25
C THR A 95 -45.70 29.68 -25.70
N HIS A 96 -45.64 29.32 -24.42
CA HIS A 96 -44.43 28.73 -23.83
C HIS A 96 -44.29 27.29 -24.32
N ARG A 97 -43.05 26.87 -24.60
CA ARG A 97 -42.72 25.45 -24.82
C ARG A 97 -42.55 24.72 -23.49
N ALA A 98 -42.52 23.39 -23.56
CA ALA A 98 -42.35 22.53 -22.41
C ALA A 98 -41.04 22.82 -21.65
N ALA A 99 -41.08 22.68 -20.33
CA ALA A 99 -39.91 22.83 -19.49
C ALA A 99 -38.96 21.62 -19.62
N CYS A 100 -37.71 21.79 -19.22
CA CYS A 100 -36.78 20.67 -19.14
C CYS A 100 -37.21 19.67 -18.06
N PRO A 101 -36.87 18.37 -18.21
CA PRO A 101 -37.21 17.35 -17.25
C PRO A 101 -36.66 17.68 -15.87
N GLN A 102 -37.55 17.79 -14.88
CA GLN A 102 -37.19 18.14 -13.50
C GLN A 102 -38.14 17.48 -12.52
N LYS A 103 -37.64 17.16 -11.33
CA LYS A 103 -38.45 16.59 -10.25
C LYS A 103 -39.35 17.67 -9.67
N VAL A 104 -40.65 17.60 -9.97
CA VAL A 104 -41.65 18.50 -9.38
C VAL A 104 -42.07 17.93 -8.02
N PRO A 105 -42.03 18.73 -6.93
CA PRO A 105 -42.50 18.28 -5.62
C PRO A 105 -43.99 17.89 -5.68
N ARG A 106 -44.36 16.75 -5.10
CA ARG A 106 -45.76 16.30 -5.06
C ARG A 106 -46.51 17.02 -3.94
N ASP A 107 -47.75 17.44 -4.20
CA ASP A 107 -48.55 18.26 -3.28
C ASP A 107 -48.68 17.66 -1.86
N LYS A 108 -48.68 16.33 -1.74
CA LYS A 108 -48.74 15.61 -0.45
C LYS A 108 -47.48 15.78 0.40
N ASP A 109 -46.33 15.97 -0.23
CA ASP A 109 -45.03 16.12 0.44
C ASP A 109 -44.78 17.58 0.88
N LEU A 110 -45.61 18.53 0.42
CA LEU A 110 -45.41 19.97 0.57
C LEU A 110 -46.28 20.62 1.65
N ALA A 111 -47.48 20.09 1.89
CA ALA A 111 -48.50 20.74 2.72
C ALA A 111 -48.15 20.82 4.23
N ASN A 112 -47.33 19.91 4.73
CA ASN A 112 -47.00 19.81 6.16
C ASN A 112 -45.61 20.36 6.52
N THR A 113 -44.81 20.78 5.53
CA THR A 113 -43.39 21.11 5.71
C THR A 113 -43.04 22.54 5.29
N ILE A 114 -43.89 23.18 4.49
CA ILE A 114 -43.58 24.46 3.83
C ILE A 114 -44.64 25.52 4.15
N PRO A 115 -44.24 26.78 4.44
CA PRO A 115 -45.18 27.88 4.70
C PRO A 115 -46.20 28.09 3.57
N VAL A 116 -47.43 28.46 3.93
CA VAL A 116 -48.57 28.61 3.00
C VAL A 116 -48.26 29.55 1.83
N GLU A 117 -47.52 30.65 2.05
CA GLU A 117 -47.11 31.58 0.99
C GLU A 117 -46.13 30.95 0.00
N THR A 118 -45.22 30.12 0.50
CA THR A 118 -44.26 29.39 -0.34
C THR A 118 -44.96 28.30 -1.13
N LEU A 119 -45.94 27.63 -0.52
CA LEU A 119 -46.82 26.67 -1.21
C LEU A 119 -47.61 27.36 -2.33
N ALA A 120 -48.20 28.54 -2.08
CA ALA A 120 -48.92 29.32 -3.09
C ALA A 120 -48.02 29.78 -4.26
N LYS A 121 -46.74 30.08 -3.98
CA LYS A 121 -45.75 30.39 -5.01
C LYS A 121 -45.37 29.16 -5.83
N LEU A 122 -45.15 28.03 -5.16
CA LEU A 122 -44.80 26.77 -5.81
C LEU A 122 -45.95 26.27 -6.68
N THR A 123 -47.19 26.26 -6.20
CA THR A 123 -48.36 25.87 -7.00
C THR A 123 -48.56 26.74 -8.24
N ARG A 124 -48.19 28.02 -8.19
CA ARG A 124 -48.18 28.91 -9.37
C ARG A 124 -47.10 28.52 -10.37
N ILE A 125 -45.91 28.14 -9.90
CA ILE A 125 -44.77 27.76 -10.75
C ILE A 125 -44.98 26.36 -11.35
N THR A 126 -45.54 25.42 -10.60
CA THR A 126 -45.74 24.03 -11.05
C THR A 126 -46.65 23.96 -12.28
N GLN A 127 -47.54 24.92 -12.47
CA GLN A 127 -48.36 25.03 -13.69
C GLN A 127 -47.50 25.13 -14.97
N TYR A 128 -46.34 25.78 -14.90
CA TYR A 128 -45.41 25.94 -16.03
C TYR A 128 -44.48 24.73 -16.23
N THR A 129 -44.43 23.81 -15.27
CA THR A 129 -43.59 22.59 -15.33
C THR A 129 -44.41 21.30 -15.49
N LYS A 130 -45.72 21.41 -15.74
CA LYS A 130 -46.62 20.28 -16.03
C LYS A 130 -46.23 19.53 -17.29
N THR A 131 -45.83 20.25 -18.33
CA THR A 131 -45.36 19.69 -19.59
C THR A 131 -43.84 19.72 -19.62
N GLN A 132 -43.22 18.55 -19.70
CA GLN A 132 -41.77 18.40 -19.72
C GLN A 132 -41.34 17.63 -20.96
N LEU A 133 -40.28 18.10 -21.62
CA LEU A 133 -39.68 17.46 -22.79
C LEU A 133 -38.16 17.53 -22.68
N GLU A 134 -37.45 16.50 -23.14
CA GLU A 134 -35.98 16.53 -23.19
C GLU A 134 -35.48 17.65 -24.11
N ASP A 135 -36.11 17.86 -25.27
CA ASP A 135 -35.77 18.95 -26.20
C ASP A 135 -36.44 20.28 -25.78
N CYS A 136 -36.07 20.78 -24.61
CA CYS A 136 -36.58 22.02 -24.01
C CYS A 136 -35.75 23.27 -24.34
N LEU A 137 -34.77 23.17 -25.25
CA LEU A 137 -33.74 24.19 -25.52
C LEU A 137 -34.28 25.45 -26.21
N THR A 138 -35.02 26.22 -25.43
CA THR A 138 -35.84 27.34 -25.89
C THR A 138 -35.69 28.54 -24.96
N PHE A 139 -35.89 29.74 -25.50
CA PHE A 139 -35.84 30.98 -24.74
C PHE A 139 -37.08 31.84 -25.04
N ASN A 140 -37.36 32.76 -24.13
CA ASN A 140 -38.40 33.78 -24.30
C ASN A 140 -37.73 35.14 -24.43
N LEU A 141 -38.16 35.93 -25.40
CA LEU A 141 -37.65 37.27 -25.67
C LEU A 141 -38.74 38.30 -25.38
N PHE A 142 -38.41 39.30 -24.58
CA PHE A 142 -39.32 40.39 -24.20
C PHE A 142 -38.75 41.72 -24.66
N VAL A 143 -39.42 42.37 -25.61
CA VAL A 143 -38.97 43.61 -26.24
C VAL A 143 -39.93 44.76 -25.87
N PRO A 144 -39.46 45.83 -25.22
CA PRO A 144 -40.31 46.98 -24.93
C PRO A 144 -40.72 47.69 -26.23
N THR A 145 -42.01 47.97 -26.39
CA THR A 145 -42.58 48.60 -27.63
C THR A 145 -42.11 50.04 -27.87
N LYS A 146 -41.76 50.78 -26.81
CA LYS A 146 -41.34 52.19 -26.88
C LYS A 146 -40.04 52.42 -26.11
N GLY A 147 -38.97 52.57 -26.88
CA GLY A 147 -37.66 53.03 -26.43
C GLY A 147 -36.62 52.79 -27.51
N LYS A 148 -36.01 53.85 -28.05
CA LYS A 148 -34.75 53.73 -28.79
C LYS A 148 -33.71 53.23 -27.79
N LEU A 149 -33.48 51.92 -27.74
CA LEU A 149 -32.29 51.36 -27.13
C LEU A 149 -31.12 51.92 -27.94
N VAL A 150 -30.45 52.92 -27.38
CA VAL A 150 -29.34 53.59 -28.05
C VAL A 150 -28.26 52.53 -28.29
N LEU A 151 -28.07 52.13 -29.56
CA LEU A 151 -27.12 51.10 -30.00
C LEU A 151 -25.76 51.20 -29.32
N ARG A 152 -25.31 52.42 -29.02
CA ARG A 152 -24.07 52.70 -28.29
C ARG A 152 -23.98 52.04 -26.91
N LYS A 153 -25.09 51.97 -26.16
CA LYS A 153 -25.13 51.37 -24.81
C LYS A 153 -25.12 49.84 -24.88
N LEU A 154 -25.76 49.26 -25.89
CA LEU A 154 -25.75 47.82 -26.17
C LEU A 154 -24.39 47.32 -26.65
N VAL A 155 -23.73 48.06 -27.55
CA VAL A 155 -22.38 47.72 -28.03
C VAL A 155 -21.38 47.74 -26.88
N CYS A 156 -21.43 48.79 -26.04
CA CYS A 156 -20.56 48.87 -24.88
C CYS A 156 -20.81 47.69 -23.94
N MET A 157 -22.06 47.42 -23.56
CA MET A 157 -22.40 46.31 -22.67
C MET A 157 -22.01 44.94 -23.24
N TYR A 158 -22.17 44.72 -24.55
CA TYR A 158 -21.79 43.47 -25.23
C TYR A 158 -20.27 43.25 -25.26
N VAL A 159 -19.50 44.30 -25.57
CA VAL A 159 -18.03 44.23 -25.55
C VAL A 159 -17.54 43.99 -24.12
N CYS A 160 -18.10 44.68 -23.13
CA CYS A 160 -17.77 44.45 -21.73
C CYS A 160 -18.03 43.00 -21.33
N LEU A 161 -19.21 42.45 -21.65
CA LEU A 161 -19.60 41.10 -21.26
C LEU A 161 -18.77 40.02 -21.97
N SER A 162 -18.50 40.19 -23.26
CA SER A 162 -17.78 39.19 -24.06
C SER A 162 -16.31 39.12 -23.67
N VAL A 163 -15.66 40.27 -23.46
CA VAL A 163 -14.26 40.32 -23.01
C VAL A 163 -14.15 39.80 -21.57
N CYS A 164 -15.05 40.20 -20.67
CA CYS A 164 -14.96 39.72 -19.30
C CYS A 164 -15.21 38.21 -19.19
N LEU A 165 -16.17 37.63 -19.94
CA LEU A 165 -16.39 36.19 -19.95
C LEU A 165 -15.21 35.41 -20.56
N SER A 166 -14.68 35.88 -21.69
CA SER A 166 -13.60 35.16 -22.37
C SER A 166 -12.30 35.18 -21.58
N VAL A 167 -11.94 36.32 -20.99
CA VAL A 167 -10.74 36.44 -20.15
C VAL A 167 -10.92 35.67 -18.85
N CYS A 168 -12.08 35.75 -18.19
CA CYS A 168 -12.26 35.04 -16.93
C CYS A 168 -12.26 33.52 -17.14
N LEU A 169 -12.89 33.01 -18.20
CA LEU A 169 -12.92 31.58 -18.51
C LEU A 169 -11.55 31.05 -18.97
N SER A 170 -10.81 31.79 -19.79
CA SER A 170 -9.50 31.35 -20.25
C SER A 170 -8.46 31.35 -19.12
N VAL A 171 -8.41 32.43 -18.32
CA VAL A 171 -7.45 32.54 -17.22
C VAL A 171 -7.80 31.57 -16.11
N CYS A 172 -9.08 31.41 -15.75
CA CYS A 172 -9.43 30.44 -14.71
C CYS A 172 -9.12 29.02 -15.17
N MET A 173 -9.48 28.63 -16.39
CA MET A 173 -9.18 27.28 -16.88
C MET A 173 -7.68 27.03 -17.00
N TYR A 174 -6.89 28.00 -17.46
CA TYR A 174 -5.45 27.85 -17.57
C TYR A 174 -4.79 27.75 -16.20
N VAL A 175 -5.12 28.64 -15.26
CA VAL A 175 -4.55 28.62 -13.91
C VAL A 175 -4.99 27.37 -13.15
N CYS A 176 -6.26 26.99 -13.21
CA CYS A 176 -6.76 25.77 -12.58
C CYS A 176 -6.05 24.54 -13.16
N MET A 177 -6.00 24.39 -14.49
CA MET A 177 -5.38 23.20 -15.08
C MET A 177 -3.87 23.18 -14.83
N TYR A 178 -3.18 24.31 -14.95
CA TYR A 178 -1.74 24.36 -14.77
C TYR A 178 -1.34 24.16 -13.31
N VAL A 179 -1.96 24.88 -12.37
CA VAL A 179 -1.64 24.76 -10.95
C VAL A 179 -2.04 23.38 -10.42
N CYS A 180 -3.23 22.89 -10.75
CA CYS A 180 -3.66 21.56 -10.30
C CYS A 180 -2.76 20.48 -10.90
N MET A 181 -2.50 20.49 -12.21
CA MET A 181 -1.68 19.43 -12.81
C MET A 181 -0.23 19.51 -12.35
N TYR A 182 0.36 20.71 -12.26
CA TYR A 182 1.75 20.85 -11.88
C TYR A 182 1.97 20.57 -10.40
N VAL A 183 1.16 21.13 -9.49
CA VAL A 183 1.30 20.91 -8.06
C VAL A 183 0.96 19.47 -7.69
N CYS A 184 -0.13 18.91 -8.22
CA CYS A 184 -0.49 17.53 -7.92
C CYS A 184 0.54 16.55 -8.49
N MET A 185 0.99 16.71 -9.75
CA MET A 185 1.97 15.78 -10.31
C MET A 185 3.32 15.94 -9.63
N TYR A 186 3.78 17.15 -9.37
CA TYR A 186 5.11 17.35 -8.79
C TYR A 186 5.16 16.96 -7.32
N VAL A 187 4.20 17.39 -6.50
CA VAL A 187 4.17 17.06 -5.07
C VAL A 187 3.88 15.58 -4.86
N CYS A 188 2.90 15.01 -5.55
CA CYS A 188 2.59 13.59 -5.38
C CYS A 188 3.73 12.71 -5.90
N MET A 189 4.28 12.98 -7.09
CA MET A 189 5.38 12.14 -7.60
C MET A 189 6.64 12.31 -6.77
N TYR A 190 7.00 13.53 -6.36
CA TYR A 190 8.23 13.75 -5.61
C TYR A 190 8.12 13.20 -4.19
N VAL A 191 7.03 13.46 -3.48
CA VAL A 191 6.85 12.95 -2.11
C VAL A 191 6.69 11.42 -2.11
N CYS A 192 5.89 10.86 -3.01
CA CYS A 192 5.73 9.41 -3.08
C CYS A 192 7.04 8.74 -3.47
N MET A 193 7.73 9.19 -4.52
CA MET A 193 8.99 8.58 -4.94
C MET A 193 10.08 8.75 -3.89
N TYR A 194 10.19 9.93 -3.27
CA TYR A 194 11.23 10.17 -2.26
C TYR A 194 10.96 9.37 -0.99
N VAL A 195 9.73 9.38 -0.46
CA VAL A 195 9.40 8.64 0.76
C VAL A 195 9.47 7.13 0.50
N CYS A 196 8.92 6.63 -0.61
CA CYS A 196 8.99 5.21 -0.92
C CYS A 196 10.44 4.76 -1.15
N MET A 197 11.22 5.47 -1.97
CA MET A 197 12.61 5.09 -2.22
C MET A 197 13.46 5.22 -0.97
N TYR A 198 13.32 6.28 -0.18
CA TYR A 198 14.14 6.48 1.01
C TYR A 198 13.77 5.49 2.12
N VAL A 199 12.49 5.30 2.42
CA VAL A 199 12.06 4.35 3.46
C VAL A 199 12.34 2.91 3.02
N CYS A 200 12.02 2.52 1.79
CA CYS A 200 12.28 1.16 1.33
C CYS A 200 13.78 0.89 1.24
N MET A 201 14.59 1.79 0.68
CA MET A 201 16.03 1.56 0.58
C MET A 201 16.70 1.61 1.95
N TYR A 202 16.34 2.56 2.82
CA TYR A 202 16.99 2.68 4.12
C TYR A 202 16.58 1.56 5.07
N VAL A 203 15.29 1.23 5.16
CA VAL A 203 14.82 0.14 6.04
C VAL A 203 15.27 -1.20 5.50
N CYS A 204 15.12 -1.49 4.20
CA CYS A 204 15.57 -2.78 3.67
C CYS A 204 17.09 -2.89 3.74
N MET A 205 17.87 -1.90 3.29
CA MET A 205 19.32 -2.02 3.34
C MET A 205 19.83 -2.07 4.77
N TYR A 206 19.37 -1.19 5.66
CA TYR A 206 19.86 -1.16 7.04
C TYR A 206 19.45 -2.40 7.82
N VAL A 207 18.17 -2.79 7.79
CA VAL A 207 17.70 -3.97 8.53
C VAL A 207 18.29 -5.23 7.93
N CYS A 208 18.28 -5.40 6.61
CA CYS A 208 18.86 -6.59 5.99
C CYS A 208 20.35 -6.66 6.28
N LEU A 209 21.16 -5.62 6.01
CA LEU A 209 22.61 -5.66 6.23
C LEU A 209 22.95 -5.76 7.71
N SER A 210 22.39 -4.91 8.58
CA SER A 210 22.77 -4.91 10.01
C SER A 210 22.36 -6.20 10.71
N VAL A 211 21.14 -6.70 10.48
CA VAL A 211 20.66 -7.93 11.12
C VAL A 211 21.35 -9.14 10.50
N CYS A 212 21.47 -9.23 9.18
CA CYS A 212 22.13 -10.39 8.57
C CYS A 212 23.61 -10.44 8.96
N LEU A 213 24.36 -9.32 8.93
CA LEU A 213 25.78 -9.30 9.29
C LEU A 213 26.00 -9.50 10.78
N SER A 214 25.20 -8.86 11.65
CA SER A 214 25.37 -9.03 13.10
C SER A 214 25.03 -10.44 13.56
N VAL A 215 23.92 -11.01 13.07
CA VAL A 215 23.51 -12.37 13.43
C VAL A 215 24.46 -13.40 12.81
N CYS A 216 24.82 -13.25 11.53
CA CYS A 216 25.72 -14.22 10.92
C CYS A 216 27.12 -14.18 11.57
N LEU A 217 27.69 -13.00 11.82
CA LEU A 217 29.01 -12.86 12.45
C LEU A 217 29.00 -13.30 13.91
N SER A 218 27.98 -12.91 14.70
CA SER A 218 27.91 -13.30 16.11
C SER A 218 27.72 -14.80 16.27
N VAL A 219 26.82 -15.42 15.49
CA VAL A 219 26.56 -16.86 15.56
C VAL A 219 27.74 -17.64 15.00
N CYS A 220 28.31 -17.24 13.86
CA CYS A 220 29.42 -17.98 13.28
C CYS A 220 30.66 -17.90 14.18
N LEU A 221 30.99 -16.72 14.73
CA LEU A 221 32.16 -16.55 15.60
C LEU A 221 31.97 -17.21 16.97
N SER A 222 30.78 -17.10 17.57
CA SER A 222 30.53 -17.73 18.87
C SER A 222 30.54 -19.26 18.77
N VAL A 223 29.88 -19.82 17.76
CA VAL A 223 29.81 -21.28 17.56
C VAL A 223 31.18 -21.82 17.15
N CYS A 224 31.89 -21.17 16.21
CA CYS A 224 33.20 -21.68 15.80
C CYS A 224 34.21 -21.58 16.94
N MET A 225 34.24 -20.47 17.70
CA MET A 225 35.17 -20.34 18.82
C MET A 225 34.82 -21.30 19.95
N TYR A 226 33.54 -21.51 20.26
CA TYR A 226 33.13 -22.47 21.28
C TYR A 226 33.50 -23.89 20.89
N VAL A 227 33.16 -24.32 19.67
CA VAL A 227 33.48 -25.67 19.17
C VAL A 227 34.99 -25.87 19.09
N CYS A 228 35.75 -24.92 18.51
CA CYS A 228 37.20 -25.02 18.42
C CYS A 228 37.85 -25.04 19.81
N MET A 229 37.46 -24.18 20.74
CA MET A 229 38.04 -24.18 22.08
C MET A 229 37.68 -25.43 22.86
N TYR A 230 36.43 -25.89 22.78
CA TYR A 230 35.99 -27.10 23.47
C TYR A 230 36.70 -28.34 22.93
N VAL A 231 36.73 -28.52 21.61
CA VAL A 231 37.40 -29.66 20.97
C VAL A 231 38.90 -29.61 21.22
N CYS A 232 39.57 -28.46 21.03
CA CYS A 232 41.01 -28.35 21.27
C CYS A 232 41.37 -28.59 22.74
N MET A 233 40.62 -28.04 23.69
CA MET A 233 40.88 -28.23 25.12
C MET A 233 40.58 -29.67 25.55
N TYR A 234 39.49 -30.26 25.07
CA TYR A 234 39.12 -31.63 25.41
C TYR A 234 40.12 -32.63 24.82
N VAL A 235 40.42 -32.52 23.52
CA VAL A 235 41.39 -33.41 22.86
C VAL A 235 42.78 -33.23 23.48
N ARG A 236 43.24 -31.99 23.70
CA ARG A 236 44.57 -31.76 24.31
C ARG A 236 44.65 -32.27 25.73
N THR A 237 43.62 -32.05 26.56
CA THR A 237 43.63 -32.55 27.94
C THR A 237 43.51 -34.06 27.98
N TYR A 238 42.57 -34.65 27.24
CA TYR A 238 42.37 -36.10 27.16
C TYR A 238 43.61 -36.82 26.63
N VAL A 239 44.17 -36.40 25.50
CA VAL A 239 45.38 -37.01 24.94
C VAL A 239 46.55 -36.84 25.91
N ARG A 240 46.75 -35.65 26.48
CA ARG A 240 47.85 -35.42 27.42
C ARG A 240 47.70 -36.23 28.70
N THR A 241 46.51 -36.33 29.29
CA THR A 241 46.29 -37.12 30.51
C THR A 241 46.38 -38.61 30.21
N TYR A 242 45.71 -39.08 29.15
CA TYR A 242 45.71 -40.49 28.76
C TYR A 242 47.11 -41.00 28.39
N VAL A 243 47.83 -40.27 27.52
CA VAL A 243 49.19 -40.66 27.13
C VAL A 243 50.12 -40.60 28.34
N ARG A 244 50.03 -39.56 29.18
CA ARG A 244 50.87 -39.47 30.38
C ARG A 244 50.58 -40.61 31.36
N THR A 245 49.31 -40.93 31.63
CA THR A 245 48.98 -42.01 32.57
C THR A 245 49.36 -43.37 32.01
N HIS A 246 49.03 -43.68 30.76
CA HIS A 246 49.36 -44.97 30.16
C HIS A 246 50.86 -45.16 29.96
N ALA A 247 51.57 -44.16 29.44
CA ALA A 247 53.01 -44.26 29.25
C ALA A 247 53.74 -44.35 30.60
N CYS A 248 53.39 -43.52 31.60
CA CYS A 248 54.02 -43.62 32.92
C CYS A 248 53.72 -44.97 33.59
N MET A 249 52.48 -45.45 33.58
CA MET A 249 52.14 -46.74 34.19
C MET A 249 52.85 -47.91 33.47
N TYR A 250 52.86 -47.90 32.14
CA TYR A 250 53.52 -48.94 31.36
C TYR A 250 55.04 -48.95 31.57
N VAL A 251 55.69 -47.79 31.47
CA VAL A 251 57.15 -47.68 31.68
C VAL A 251 57.52 -48.06 33.10
N CYS A 252 56.80 -47.58 34.12
CA CYS A 252 57.06 -47.93 35.51
C CYS A 252 56.94 -49.45 35.72
N LEU A 253 55.88 -50.08 35.22
CA LEU A 253 55.71 -51.53 35.35
C LEU A 253 56.79 -52.31 34.61
N HIS A 254 57.11 -51.93 33.38
CA HIS A 254 58.05 -52.67 32.55
C HIS A 254 59.49 -52.54 33.06
N VAL A 255 59.89 -51.35 33.53
CA VAL A 255 61.19 -51.12 34.14
C VAL A 255 61.31 -51.86 35.46
N CYS A 256 60.29 -51.77 36.33
CA CYS A 256 60.29 -52.52 37.60
C CYS A 256 60.41 -54.03 37.37
N MET A 257 59.63 -54.59 36.45
CA MET A 257 59.69 -56.03 36.13
C MET A 257 61.06 -56.44 35.56
N TYR A 258 61.64 -55.62 34.68
CA TYR A 258 62.96 -55.90 34.11
C TYR A 258 64.07 -55.87 35.16
N ILE A 259 64.06 -54.87 36.03
CA ILE A 259 65.02 -54.76 37.15
C ILE A 259 64.88 -55.97 38.09
N CYS A 260 63.65 -56.34 38.47
CA CYS A 260 63.40 -57.50 39.33
C CYS A 260 63.94 -58.80 38.71
N MET A 261 63.72 -59.02 37.41
CA MET A 261 64.23 -60.20 36.70
C MET A 261 65.76 -60.22 36.64
N TYR A 262 66.39 -59.07 36.37
CA TYR A 262 67.85 -58.98 36.33
C TYR A 262 68.47 -59.25 37.70
N LEU A 263 67.90 -58.69 38.77
CA LEU A 263 68.35 -58.95 40.14
C LEU A 263 68.20 -60.44 40.50
N TYR A 264 67.08 -61.07 40.13
CA TYR A 264 66.87 -62.50 40.34
C TYR A 264 67.94 -63.35 39.63
N ILE A 265 68.22 -63.06 38.36
CA ILE A 265 69.25 -63.75 37.58
C ILE A 265 70.64 -63.54 38.19
N CYS A 266 70.99 -62.31 38.58
CA CYS A 266 72.27 -62.01 39.23
C CYS A 266 72.45 -62.80 40.52
N VAL A 267 71.44 -62.83 41.39
CA VAL A 267 71.49 -63.60 42.65
C VAL A 267 71.62 -65.10 42.36
N TYR A 268 70.88 -65.62 41.38
CA TYR A 268 70.96 -67.02 40.98
C TYR A 268 72.36 -67.40 40.49
N ILE A 269 72.98 -66.58 39.62
CA ILE A 269 74.35 -66.79 39.14
C ILE A 269 75.34 -66.76 40.32
N CYS A 270 75.24 -65.78 41.22
CA CYS A 270 76.11 -65.68 42.38
C CYS A 270 76.04 -66.95 43.25
N ILE A 271 74.84 -67.46 43.54
CA ILE A 271 74.66 -68.69 44.31
C ILE A 271 75.28 -69.88 43.58
N TYR A 272 75.05 -70.01 42.27
CA TYR A 272 75.57 -71.11 41.48
C TYR A 272 77.11 -71.14 41.45
N VAL A 273 77.74 -69.97 41.26
CA VAL A 273 79.20 -69.83 41.30
C VAL A 273 79.75 -70.20 42.68
N CYS A 274 79.11 -69.73 43.77
CA CYS A 274 79.51 -70.07 45.13
C CYS A 274 79.44 -71.59 45.38
N ILE A 275 78.37 -72.26 44.94
CA ILE A 275 78.23 -73.71 45.06
C ILE A 275 79.32 -74.43 44.26
N TYR A 276 79.61 -73.97 43.04
CA TYR A 276 80.64 -74.57 42.20
C TYR A 276 82.04 -74.44 42.83
N ILE A 277 82.38 -73.26 43.36
CA ILE A 277 83.65 -73.03 44.07
C ILE A 277 83.74 -73.94 45.30
N TYR A 278 82.68 -74.03 46.10
CA TYR A 278 82.65 -74.91 47.28
C TYR A 278 82.87 -76.38 46.89
N ALA A 279 82.19 -76.84 45.84
CA ALA A 279 82.37 -78.19 45.31
C ALA A 279 83.81 -78.42 44.82
N CYS A 280 84.40 -77.46 44.10
CA CYS A 280 85.80 -77.53 43.65
C CYS A 280 86.78 -77.65 44.82
N ILE A 281 86.62 -76.83 45.87
CA ILE A 281 87.48 -76.90 47.07
C ILE A 281 87.32 -78.24 47.77
N TYR A 282 86.08 -78.73 47.92
CA TYR A 282 85.80 -80.00 48.56
C TYR A 282 86.47 -81.16 47.81
N VAL A 283 86.34 -81.19 46.48
CA VAL A 283 86.99 -82.18 45.62
C VAL A 283 88.51 -82.07 45.71
N SER A 284 89.10 -80.87 45.65
CA SER A 284 90.55 -80.71 45.75
C SER A 284 91.10 -81.17 47.10
N MET A 285 90.40 -80.87 48.20
CA MET A 285 90.78 -81.32 49.54
C MET A 285 90.69 -82.85 49.64
N TYR A 286 89.64 -83.45 49.08
CA TYR A 286 89.48 -84.91 49.06
C TYR A 286 90.62 -85.60 48.29
N VAL A 287 90.95 -85.08 47.09
CA VAL A 287 92.07 -85.60 46.29
C VAL A 287 93.41 -85.44 47.03
N TYR A 288 93.62 -84.31 47.71
CA TYR A 288 94.82 -84.07 48.50
C TYR A 288 94.95 -85.02 49.70
N ILE A 289 93.85 -85.27 50.42
CA ILE A 289 93.84 -86.25 51.51
C ILE A 289 94.11 -87.66 50.97
N LEU A 290 93.53 -88.00 49.83
CA LEU A 290 93.75 -89.30 49.18
C LEU A 290 95.22 -89.46 48.76
N SER A 291 95.84 -88.43 48.19
CA SER A 291 97.26 -88.47 47.80
C SER A 291 98.19 -88.61 49.01
N ILE A 292 97.92 -87.93 50.13
CA ILE A 292 98.65 -88.12 51.39
C ILE A 292 98.49 -89.56 51.88
N SER A 293 97.26 -90.07 51.88
CA SER A 293 96.95 -91.42 52.36
C SER A 293 97.72 -92.47 51.56
N ILE A 294 97.76 -92.34 50.23
CA ILE A 294 98.55 -93.19 49.34
C ILE A 294 100.04 -93.08 49.65
N CYS A 295 100.55 -91.86 49.84
CA CYS A 295 101.97 -91.62 50.14
C CYS A 295 102.40 -92.26 51.48
N VAL A 296 101.56 -92.17 52.52
CA VAL A 296 101.80 -92.83 53.83
C VAL A 296 101.77 -94.35 53.70
N LEU A 297 100.81 -94.90 52.95
CA LEU A 297 100.76 -96.34 52.65
C LEU A 297 102.05 -96.83 51.96
N GLN A 298 102.58 -96.03 51.03
CA GLN A 298 103.81 -96.36 50.31
C GLN A 298 105.06 -96.31 51.20
N LEU A 299 105.16 -95.30 52.08
CA LEU A 299 106.20 -95.23 53.11
C LEU A 299 106.13 -96.41 54.09
N CYS A 300 104.92 -96.83 54.46
CA CYS A 300 104.69 -97.99 55.33
C CYS A 300 105.08 -99.31 54.64
N TRP A 301 104.87 -99.41 53.32
CA TRP A 301 105.38 -100.52 52.51
C TRP A 301 106.91 -100.54 52.43
N MET A 302 107.54 -99.37 52.26
CA MET A 302 109.00 -99.24 52.26
C MET A 302 109.61 -99.60 53.62
N SER A 303 108.99 -99.21 54.73
CA SER A 303 109.48 -99.59 56.06
C SER A 303 109.35 -101.09 56.33
N HIS A 304 108.26 -101.72 55.88
CA HIS A 304 108.11 -103.19 56.01
C HIS A 304 109.15 -103.96 55.20
N THR A 305 109.48 -103.51 53.98
CA THR A 305 110.52 -104.15 53.16
C THR A 305 111.91 -103.99 53.77
N VAL A 306 112.22 -102.83 54.36
CA VAL A 306 113.49 -102.60 55.07
C VAL A 306 113.58 -103.40 56.38
N LEU A 307 112.47 -103.56 57.11
CA LEU A 307 112.46 -104.34 58.36
C LEU A 307 112.63 -105.84 58.11
N VAL A 308 112.05 -106.38 57.03
CA VAL A 308 112.25 -107.78 56.64
C VAL A 308 113.69 -108.05 56.21
N ALA A 309 114.36 -107.06 55.60
CA ALA A 309 115.77 -107.19 55.21
C ALA A 309 116.73 -107.29 56.42
N TYR A 310 116.38 -106.71 57.58
CA TYR A 310 117.24 -106.70 58.78
C TYR A 310 117.14 -107.95 59.67
N ILE A 311 116.18 -108.84 59.42
CA ILE A 311 115.98 -110.07 60.22
C ILE A 311 116.73 -111.29 59.60
N LEU A 312 117.43 -111.10 58.48
CA LEU A 312 118.04 -112.19 57.69
C LEU A 312 119.58 -112.22 57.66
N VAL A 313 120.28 -111.51 58.56
CA VAL A 313 121.74 -111.56 58.73
C VAL A 313 122.10 -111.59 60.21
#